data_AF-A0A671P4Q9-F1
#
_entry.id   AF-A0A671P4Q9-F1
#
_cell.length_a   1.000
_cell.length_b   1.000
_cell.length_c   1.000
_cell.angle_alpha   90.00
_cell.angle_beta   90.00
_cell.angle_gamma   90.00
#
_symmetry.space_group_name_H-M   'P 1'
#
loop_
_entity.id
_entity.type
_entity.pdbx_description
1 polymer ?
#
loop_
_entity_poly.entity_id
_entity_poly.type
_entity_poly.pdbx_seq_one_letter_code
_entity_poly.pdbx_strand_id
1 'polypeptide(L)'
;MSSARVDYIAPWWTYWLHEFPHVNLRFQPLDHTFKPQDENYQQSLIFLGCVAAAGLGVNLLCLAIYLSCLCCCRKDEEEEESKKSNSCCVTWAAVAAGLICCVAVGVGFYGNSETNDGVYQLTYSLYNANHTLAGVDSLVTGTAGGMQSGLNEHLSRLGEIFAARGDFVQTLQFMQQMSDNIIKQLLGLPDWEKAKVDLAAIADQTAYVEYYRWLTYLLILILDLVICLAACLGLAKQSRWLLTTMMVCGVLTLILSWASLGADVATAVGTSDFCVAPDKFLMNQTKDVISSDIVHYYLYCSQTLPNPFQQFVLQSLTVFQRSLTTMQIQIQGLLQFAVPLFPTAERDLLSIQHLLNNSEASLHQLTALLDCRGLNK
;
A
#
# COMPACT_ATOMS: atom_id res chain seq x y z
N MET A 1 -15.19 11.55 21.05
CA MET A 1 -14.64 11.25 19.72
C MET A 1 -13.49 10.28 19.94
N SER A 2 -13.70 9.00 19.63
CA SER A 2 -12.68 7.96 19.80
C SER A 2 -11.57 8.23 18.78
N SER A 3 -10.33 8.36 19.24
CA SER A 3 -9.15 8.27 18.38
C SER A 3 -9.27 6.96 17.59
N ALA A 4 -9.50 7.05 16.28
CA ALA A 4 -9.56 5.88 15.42
C ALA A 4 -8.19 5.18 15.47
N ARG A 5 -8.19 3.85 15.50
CA ARG A 5 -6.96 3.05 15.45
C ARG A 5 -6.28 3.32 14.11
N VAL A 6 -4.99 3.64 14.14
CA VAL A 6 -4.18 3.94 12.95
C VAL A 6 -3.14 2.85 12.74
N ASP A 7 -3.61 1.61 12.86
CA ASP A 7 -2.90 0.45 12.34
C ASP A 7 -3.39 0.29 10.89
N TYR A 8 -2.52 -0.03 9.93
CA TYR A 8 -3.02 -0.48 8.63
C TYR A 8 -3.78 -1.79 8.85
N ILE A 9 -5.09 -1.75 8.63
CA ILE A 9 -5.97 -2.91 8.76
C ILE A 9 -6.61 -3.08 7.39
N ALA A 10 -6.06 -4.03 6.62
CA ALA A 10 -6.66 -4.45 5.38
C ALA A 10 -8.16 -4.78 5.61
N PRO A 11 -9.09 -4.30 4.77
CA PRO A 11 -10.51 -4.59 4.92
C PRO A 11 -10.77 -6.08 5.08
N TRP A 12 -11.77 -6.46 5.87
CA TRP A 12 -12.06 -7.88 6.14
C TRP A 12 -12.25 -8.68 4.84
N TRP A 13 -12.78 -8.05 3.80
CA TRP A 13 -12.95 -8.63 2.47
C TRP A 13 -11.61 -9.03 1.85
N THR A 14 -10.61 -8.16 1.92
CA THR A 14 -9.25 -8.44 1.43
C THR A 14 -8.58 -9.53 2.26
N TYR A 15 -8.75 -9.54 3.58
CA TYR A 15 -8.24 -10.62 4.42
C TYR A 15 -8.91 -11.96 4.06
N TRP A 16 -10.22 -11.96 3.83
CA TRP A 16 -10.95 -13.15 3.41
C TRP A 16 -10.47 -13.68 2.05
N LEU A 17 -10.20 -12.79 1.08
CA LEU A 17 -9.63 -13.16 -0.22
C LEU A 17 -8.18 -13.65 -0.12
N HIS A 18 -7.38 -13.06 0.77
CA HIS A 18 -6.01 -13.52 1.04
C HIS A 18 -5.96 -14.94 1.61
N GLU A 19 -7.01 -15.38 2.30
CA GLU A 19 -7.14 -16.76 2.80
C GLU A 19 -7.69 -17.74 1.75
N PHE A 20 -7.85 -17.31 0.49
CA PHE A 20 -8.24 -18.24 -0.58
C PHE A 20 -7.15 -19.29 -0.79
N PRO A 21 -7.51 -20.52 -1.23
CA PRO A 21 -6.52 -21.56 -1.42
C PRO A 21 -5.51 -21.22 -2.52
N HIS A 22 -4.26 -20.94 -2.15
CA HIS A 22 -3.14 -20.86 -3.10
C HIS A 22 -2.62 -22.26 -3.43
N VAL A 23 -3.05 -22.77 -4.59
CA VAL A 23 -2.69 -24.11 -5.05
C VAL A 23 -2.16 -24.04 -6.46
N ASN A 24 -0.92 -24.49 -6.70
CA ASN A 24 -0.37 -24.51 -8.06
C ASN A 24 -1.07 -25.55 -8.96
N LEU A 25 -0.77 -25.56 -10.26
CA LEU A 25 -1.36 -26.51 -11.21
C LEU A 25 -0.98 -27.98 -10.95
N ARG A 26 -0.04 -28.23 -10.03
CA ARG A 26 0.34 -29.57 -9.54
C ARG A 26 -0.39 -29.97 -8.24
N PHE A 27 -1.38 -29.19 -7.83
CA PHE A 27 -2.14 -29.39 -6.59
C PHE A 27 -1.29 -29.30 -5.31
N GLN A 28 -0.20 -28.53 -5.35
CA GLN A 28 0.63 -28.27 -4.18
C GLN A 28 0.20 -26.94 -3.53
N PRO A 29 -0.03 -26.93 -2.21
CA PRO A 29 -0.35 -25.70 -1.49
C PRO A 29 0.87 -24.78 -1.41
N LEU A 30 0.65 -23.48 -1.47
CA LEU A 30 1.66 -22.43 -1.38
C LEU A 30 1.43 -21.52 -0.17
N ASP A 31 2.43 -20.70 0.18
CA ASP A 31 2.24 -19.61 1.13
C ASP A 31 1.45 -18.47 0.49
N HIS A 32 0.71 -17.71 1.30
CA HIS A 32 -0.15 -16.63 0.80
C HIS A 32 0.64 -15.33 0.55
N THR A 33 1.98 -15.36 0.64
CA THR A 33 2.79 -14.15 0.48
C THR A 33 2.75 -13.67 -0.97
N PHE A 34 2.61 -12.35 -1.16
CA PHE A 34 2.62 -11.77 -2.49
C PHE A 34 3.98 -11.97 -3.20
N LYS A 35 3.98 -12.78 -4.27
CA LYS A 35 5.17 -13.12 -5.07
C LYS A 35 4.86 -13.12 -6.57
N PRO A 36 4.55 -11.96 -7.18
CA PRO A 36 4.10 -11.88 -8.57
C PRO A 36 5.12 -12.39 -9.60
N GLN A 37 6.40 -12.50 -9.23
CA GLN A 37 7.48 -13.00 -10.09
C GLN A 37 7.71 -14.52 -9.97
N ASP A 38 7.12 -15.18 -8.98
CA ASP A 38 7.28 -16.62 -8.76
C ASP A 38 6.32 -17.42 -9.66
N GLU A 39 6.85 -18.41 -10.38
CA GLU A 39 6.06 -19.22 -11.31
C GLU A 39 4.97 -20.04 -10.63
N ASN A 40 5.22 -20.59 -9.43
CA ASN A 40 4.21 -21.35 -8.70
C ASN A 40 3.10 -20.43 -8.20
N TYR A 41 3.46 -19.22 -7.75
CA TYR A 41 2.48 -18.21 -7.39
C TYR A 41 1.58 -17.84 -8.58
N GLN A 42 2.16 -17.52 -9.75
CA GLN A 42 1.38 -17.25 -10.96
C GLN A 42 0.46 -18.43 -11.35
N GLN A 43 0.96 -19.67 -11.25
CA GLN A 43 0.16 -20.88 -11.49
C GLN A 43 -1.03 -21.00 -10.54
N SER A 44 -0.91 -20.55 -9.28
CA SER A 44 -2.02 -20.56 -8.33
C SER A 44 -3.14 -19.59 -8.69
N LEU A 45 -2.81 -18.39 -9.19
CA LEU A 45 -3.82 -17.46 -9.70
C LEU A 45 -4.51 -17.99 -10.96
N ILE A 46 -3.74 -18.62 -11.87
CA ILE A 46 -4.30 -19.30 -13.04
C ILE A 46 -5.24 -20.44 -12.63
N PHE A 47 -4.90 -21.19 -11.58
CA PHE A 47 -5.73 -22.27 -11.06
C PHE A 47 -7.12 -21.77 -10.63
N LEU A 48 -7.22 -20.60 -10.00
CA LEU A 48 -8.52 -19.99 -9.67
C LEU A 48 -9.36 -19.70 -10.94
N GLY A 49 -8.72 -19.21 -12.00
CA GLY A 49 -9.36 -19.07 -13.30
C GLY A 49 -9.84 -20.40 -13.89
N CYS A 50 -9.05 -21.47 -13.74
CA CYS A 50 -9.46 -22.82 -14.16
C CYS A 50 -10.67 -23.34 -13.37
N VAL A 51 -10.77 -23.04 -12.07
CA VAL A 51 -11.94 -23.38 -11.25
C VAL A 51 -13.19 -22.67 -11.76
N ALA A 52 -13.09 -21.38 -12.08
CA ALA A 52 -14.20 -20.64 -12.69
C ALA A 52 -14.60 -21.22 -14.07
N ALA A 53 -13.62 -21.57 -14.91
CA ALA A 53 -13.88 -22.21 -16.19
C ALA A 53 -14.56 -23.58 -16.06
N ALA A 54 -14.16 -24.39 -15.07
CA ALA A 54 -14.83 -25.65 -14.75
C ALA A 54 -16.27 -25.41 -14.28
N GLY A 55 -16.50 -24.38 -13.45
CA GLY A 55 -17.82 -23.94 -13.02
C GLY A 55 -18.73 -23.55 -14.18
N LEU A 56 -18.19 -22.78 -15.16
CA LEU A 56 -18.89 -22.47 -16.40
C LEU A 56 -19.26 -23.74 -17.17
N GLY A 57 -18.34 -24.69 -17.32
CA GLY A 57 -18.59 -25.96 -17.99
C GLY A 57 -19.74 -26.76 -17.36
N VAL A 58 -19.76 -26.85 -16.03
CA VAL A 58 -20.84 -27.49 -15.28
C VAL A 58 -22.17 -26.74 -15.47
N ASN A 59 -22.15 -25.41 -15.43
CA ASN A 59 -23.34 -24.58 -15.62
C ASN A 59 -23.95 -24.78 -17.02
N LEU A 60 -23.11 -24.73 -18.06
CA LEU A 60 -23.53 -24.99 -19.45
C LEU A 60 -24.05 -26.42 -19.65
N LEU A 61 -23.43 -27.41 -19.00
CA LEU A 61 -23.91 -28.79 -19.05
C LEU A 61 -25.31 -28.93 -18.42
N CYS A 62 -25.51 -28.35 -17.24
CA CYS A 62 -26.82 -28.32 -16.58
C CYS A 62 -27.88 -27.63 -17.46
N LEU A 63 -27.53 -26.50 -18.08
CA LEU A 63 -28.42 -25.76 -18.98
C LEU A 63 -28.76 -26.57 -20.23
N ALA A 64 -27.78 -27.27 -20.82
CA ALA A 64 -28.00 -28.16 -21.96
C ALA A 64 -28.91 -29.35 -21.61
N ILE A 65 -28.72 -29.97 -20.44
CA ILE A 65 -29.60 -31.04 -19.95
C ILE A 65 -31.01 -30.50 -19.72
N TYR A 66 -31.15 -29.36 -19.05
CA TYR A 66 -32.45 -28.73 -18.79
C TYR A 66 -33.22 -28.44 -20.09
N LEU A 67 -32.55 -27.82 -21.08
CA LEU A 67 -33.16 -27.54 -22.37
C LEU A 67 -33.50 -28.82 -23.15
N SER A 68 -32.64 -29.84 -23.10
CA SER A 68 -32.89 -31.13 -23.74
C SER A 68 -34.11 -31.82 -23.14
N CYS A 69 -34.22 -31.86 -21.81
CA CYS A 69 -35.39 -32.39 -21.11
C CYS A 69 -36.66 -31.59 -21.46
N LEU A 70 -36.59 -30.25 -21.49
CA LEU A 70 -37.73 -29.42 -21.88
C LEU A 70 -38.17 -29.68 -23.32
N CYS A 71 -37.23 -29.83 -24.25
CA CYS A 71 -37.50 -30.13 -25.65
C CYS A 71 -38.05 -31.53 -25.87
N CYS A 72 -37.55 -32.53 -25.14
CA CYS A 72 -38.06 -33.91 -25.19
C CYS A 72 -39.47 -34.00 -24.60
N CYS A 73 -39.71 -33.43 -23.41
CA CYS A 73 -41.04 -33.46 -22.78
C CYS A 73 -42.08 -32.65 -23.56
N ARG A 74 -41.69 -31.54 -24.22
CA ARG A 74 -42.63 -30.78 -25.07
C ARG A 74 -43.02 -31.53 -26.35
N LYS A 75 -42.17 -32.45 -26.81
CA LYS A 75 -42.46 -33.30 -27.96
C LYS A 75 -43.52 -34.36 -27.62
N ASP A 76 -43.52 -34.84 -26.39
CA ASP A 76 -44.55 -35.74 -25.85
C ASP A 76 -45.86 -34.97 -25.53
N GLU A 77 -45.79 -33.71 -25.10
CA GLU A 77 -46.97 -32.86 -24.81
C GLU A 77 -47.65 -32.27 -26.06
N GLU A 78 -46.95 -32.15 -27.20
CA GLU A 78 -47.58 -31.74 -28.47
C GLU A 78 -48.47 -32.86 -29.07
N GLU A 79 -48.33 -34.11 -28.61
CA GLU A 79 -49.21 -35.25 -28.97
C GLU A 79 -50.42 -35.41 -28.03
N GLU A 80 -50.37 -34.90 -26.79
CA GLU A 80 -51.49 -34.92 -25.84
C GLU A 80 -52.05 -33.52 -25.57
N GLU A 81 -53.09 -33.13 -26.30
CA GLU A 81 -53.87 -31.93 -25.99
C GLU A 81 -54.35 -31.94 -24.51
N SER A 82 -54.08 -30.83 -23.83
CA SER A 82 -54.65 -30.39 -22.54
C SER A 82 -53.97 -30.86 -21.24
N LYS A 83 -53.05 -30.02 -20.71
CA LYS A 83 -53.19 -29.49 -19.34
C LYS A 83 -52.23 -28.35 -19.03
N LYS A 84 -52.84 -27.21 -18.71
CA LYS A 84 -52.23 -25.99 -18.17
C LYS A 84 -51.69 -26.26 -16.75
N SER A 85 -50.51 -26.85 -16.61
CA SER A 85 -49.85 -27.04 -15.28
C SER A 85 -48.35 -26.69 -15.25
N ASN A 86 -47.64 -26.70 -16.38
CA ASN A 86 -46.17 -26.51 -16.40
C ASN A 86 -45.68 -25.05 -16.34
N SER A 87 -46.57 -24.05 -16.38
CA SER A 87 -46.17 -22.64 -16.32
C SER A 87 -45.61 -22.22 -14.95
N CYS A 88 -45.95 -22.92 -13.86
CA CYS A 88 -45.53 -22.53 -12.52
C CYS A 88 -44.03 -22.80 -12.29
N CYS A 89 -43.52 -23.97 -12.67
CA CYS A 89 -42.14 -24.39 -12.43
C CYS A 89 -41.10 -23.52 -13.16
N VAL A 90 -41.36 -23.17 -14.43
CA VAL A 90 -40.47 -22.30 -15.23
C VAL A 90 -40.42 -20.88 -14.66
N THR A 91 -41.56 -20.37 -14.19
CA THR A 91 -41.64 -19.02 -13.60
C THR A 91 -40.89 -18.96 -12.27
N TRP A 92 -41.01 -19.98 -11.42
CA TRP A 92 -40.26 -20.07 -10.17
C TRP A 92 -38.76 -20.25 -10.39
N ALA A 93 -38.34 -21.04 -11.38
CA ALA A 93 -36.94 -21.18 -11.75
C ALA A 93 -36.33 -19.86 -12.24
N ALA A 94 -37.07 -19.08 -13.05
CA ALA A 94 -36.63 -17.76 -13.50
C ALA A 94 -36.54 -16.75 -12.34
N VAL A 95 -37.50 -16.76 -11.41
CA VAL A 95 -37.45 -15.91 -10.20
C VAL A 95 -36.25 -16.28 -9.32
N ALA A 96 -36.01 -17.57 -9.09
CA ALA A 96 -34.85 -18.03 -8.32
C ALA A 96 -33.52 -17.63 -8.98
N ALA A 97 -33.40 -17.83 -10.30
CA ALA A 97 -32.22 -17.41 -11.06
C ALA A 97 -32.01 -15.88 -11.01
N GLY A 98 -33.08 -15.10 -11.13
CA GLY A 98 -33.03 -13.64 -11.00
C GLY A 98 -32.57 -13.19 -9.61
N LEU A 99 -33.07 -13.82 -8.53
CA LEU A 99 -32.62 -13.52 -7.17
C LEU A 99 -31.14 -13.86 -6.97
N ILE A 100 -30.68 -15.00 -7.50
CA ILE A 100 -29.26 -15.39 -7.46
C ILE A 100 -28.40 -14.39 -8.25
N CYS A 101 -28.84 -13.95 -9.45
CA CYS A 101 -28.17 -12.88 -10.22
C CYS A 101 -28.03 -11.61 -9.37
N CYS A 102 -29.11 -11.14 -8.75
CA CYS A 102 -29.11 -9.93 -7.93
C CYS A 102 -28.15 -10.02 -6.74
N VAL A 103 -28.13 -11.17 -6.05
CA VAL A 103 -27.20 -11.39 -4.93
C VAL A 103 -25.75 -11.41 -5.43
N ALA A 104 -25.47 -12.13 -6.53
CA ALA A 104 -24.13 -12.21 -7.10
C ALA A 104 -23.61 -10.83 -7.54
N VAL A 105 -24.43 -10.05 -8.24
CA VAL A 105 -24.11 -8.68 -8.65
C VAL A 105 -23.88 -7.78 -7.44
N GLY A 106 -24.72 -7.88 -6.40
CA GLY A 106 -24.55 -7.13 -5.15
C GLY A 106 -23.24 -7.45 -4.43
N VAL A 107 -22.89 -8.73 -4.32
CA VAL A 107 -21.59 -9.17 -3.78
C VAL A 107 -20.43 -8.69 -4.65
N GLY A 108 -20.59 -8.70 -5.97
CA GLY A 108 -19.58 -8.17 -6.90
C GLY A 108 -19.32 -6.69 -6.71
N PHE A 109 -20.36 -5.85 -6.61
CA PHE A 109 -20.20 -4.42 -6.35
C PHE A 109 -19.52 -4.17 -5.00
N TYR A 110 -19.98 -4.87 -3.96
CA TYR A 110 -19.42 -4.76 -2.62
C TYR A 110 -17.94 -5.14 -2.60
N GLY A 111 -17.59 -6.32 -3.10
CA GLY A 111 -16.23 -6.82 -3.11
C GLY A 111 -15.28 -5.99 -3.98
N ASN A 112 -15.77 -5.47 -5.11
CA ASN A 112 -14.99 -4.57 -5.96
C ASN A 112 -14.64 -3.26 -5.23
N SER A 113 -15.59 -2.71 -4.45
CA SER A 113 -15.36 -1.51 -3.65
C SER A 113 -14.39 -1.76 -2.49
N GLU A 114 -14.59 -2.84 -1.74
CA GLU A 114 -13.73 -3.16 -0.58
C GLU A 114 -12.29 -3.50 -1.00
N THR A 115 -12.10 -4.16 -2.15
CA THR A 115 -10.76 -4.42 -2.69
C THR A 115 -10.05 -3.12 -3.05
N ASN A 116 -10.77 -2.18 -3.70
CA ASN A 116 -10.24 -0.86 -4.02
C ASN A 116 -9.89 -0.05 -2.76
N ASP A 117 -10.72 -0.11 -1.72
CA ASP A 117 -10.42 0.54 -0.43
C ASP A 117 -9.15 -0.05 0.22
N GLY A 118 -8.95 -1.36 0.14
CA GLY A 118 -7.72 -2.01 0.61
C GLY A 118 -6.47 -1.54 -0.13
N VAL A 119 -6.55 -1.42 -1.45
CA VAL A 119 -5.45 -0.88 -2.28
C VAL A 119 -5.19 0.59 -1.96
N TYR A 120 -6.25 1.40 -1.81
CA TYR A 120 -6.11 2.81 -1.47
C TYR A 120 -5.37 3.00 -0.14
N GLN A 121 -5.71 2.20 0.87
CA GLN A 121 -5.01 2.25 2.16
C GLN A 121 -3.53 1.82 2.02
N LEU A 122 -3.24 0.80 1.21
CA LEU A 122 -1.86 0.35 0.97
C LEU A 122 -1.04 1.43 0.25
N THR A 123 -1.57 2.00 -0.83
CA THR A 123 -0.86 3.04 -1.62
C THR A 123 -0.65 4.30 -0.79
N TYR A 124 -1.61 4.69 0.05
CA TYR A 124 -1.45 5.77 1.02
C TYR A 124 -0.29 5.51 2.00
N SER A 125 -0.20 4.30 2.57
CA SER A 125 0.92 3.90 3.42
C SER A 125 2.26 3.95 2.69
N LEU A 126 2.31 3.54 1.42
CA LEU A 126 3.51 3.60 0.59
C LEU A 126 3.95 5.05 0.30
N TYR A 127 3.01 5.96 -0.02
CA TYR A 127 3.33 7.38 -0.19
C TYR A 127 3.85 8.02 1.11
N ASN A 128 3.23 7.71 2.25
CA ASN A 128 3.66 8.22 3.54
C ASN A 128 5.05 7.70 3.91
N ALA A 129 5.32 6.41 3.68
CA ALA A 129 6.64 5.84 3.85
C ALA A 129 7.66 6.54 2.94
N ASN A 130 7.33 6.77 1.66
CA ASN A 130 8.19 7.49 0.72
C ASN A 130 8.51 8.92 1.18
N HIS A 131 7.49 9.68 1.59
CA HIS A 131 7.66 11.06 2.08
C HIS A 131 8.51 11.09 3.36
N THR A 132 8.35 10.09 4.23
CA THR A 132 9.15 9.95 5.45
C THR A 132 10.60 9.70 5.14
N LEU A 133 10.90 8.74 4.26
CA LEU A 133 12.27 8.43 3.84
C LEU A 133 12.94 9.65 3.19
N ALA A 134 12.22 10.37 2.32
CA ALA A 134 12.70 11.60 1.71
C ALA A 134 12.94 12.72 2.74
N GLY A 135 12.07 12.85 3.75
CA GLY A 135 12.22 13.79 4.85
C GLY A 135 13.46 13.47 5.70
N VAL A 136 13.65 12.20 6.07
CA VAL A 136 14.84 11.74 6.82
C VAL A 136 16.11 12.05 6.03
N ASP A 137 16.17 11.69 4.76
CA ASP A 137 17.31 11.95 3.87
C ASP A 137 17.64 13.45 3.77
N SER A 138 16.62 14.30 3.55
CA SER A 138 16.80 15.75 3.48
C SER A 138 17.30 16.35 4.79
N LEU A 139 16.80 15.88 5.94
CA LEU A 139 17.21 16.37 7.26
C LEU A 139 18.65 15.94 7.58
N VAL A 140 19.00 14.68 7.32
CA VAL A 140 20.34 14.13 7.55
C VAL A 140 21.36 14.86 6.66
N THR A 141 21.09 14.96 5.36
CA THR A 141 22.00 15.62 4.40
C THR A 141 22.13 17.11 4.67
N GLY A 142 21.03 17.80 4.96
CA GLY A 142 21.03 19.23 5.29
C GLY A 142 21.81 19.54 6.58
N THR A 143 21.61 18.73 7.63
CA THR A 143 22.28 18.93 8.92
C THR A 143 23.77 18.58 8.85
N ALA A 144 24.12 17.46 8.20
CA ALA A 144 25.51 17.07 7.99
C ALA A 144 26.25 18.10 7.13
N GLY A 145 25.64 18.58 6.04
CA GLY A 145 26.20 19.64 5.21
C GLY A 145 26.40 20.96 5.97
N GLY A 146 25.40 21.39 6.74
CA GLY A 146 25.50 22.59 7.58
C GLY A 146 26.63 22.52 8.61
N MET A 147 26.83 21.36 9.23
CA MET A 147 27.93 21.13 10.17
C MET A 147 29.30 20.97 9.50
N GLN A 148 29.35 20.44 8.28
CA GLN A 148 30.61 20.21 7.59
C GLN A 148 31.14 21.46 6.88
N SER A 149 30.29 22.23 6.19
CA SER A 149 30.73 23.42 5.45
C SER A 149 30.46 24.70 6.24
N GLY A 150 29.23 24.88 6.73
CA GLY A 150 28.79 26.12 7.38
C GLY A 150 29.51 26.38 8.69
N LEU A 151 29.54 25.40 9.60
CA LEU A 151 30.25 25.54 10.87
C LEU A 151 31.76 25.71 10.67
N ASN A 152 32.39 24.88 9.81
CA ASN A 152 33.84 24.94 9.60
C ASN A 152 34.29 26.29 9.03
N GLU A 153 33.48 26.91 8.16
CA GLU A 153 33.77 28.25 7.65
C GLU A 153 33.80 29.30 8.78
N HIS A 154 32.78 29.31 9.65
CA HIS A 154 32.72 30.24 10.78
C HIS A 154 33.81 29.97 11.83
N LEU A 155 34.11 28.70 12.12
CA LEU A 155 35.19 28.32 13.05
C LEU A 155 36.56 28.75 12.52
N SER A 156 36.82 28.62 11.21
CA SER A 156 38.07 29.08 10.60
C SER A 156 38.26 30.59 10.74
N ARG A 157 37.21 31.38 10.45
CA ARG A 157 37.25 32.84 10.61
C ARG A 157 37.43 33.27 12.05
N LEU A 158 36.74 32.62 12.98
CA LEU A 158 36.91 32.86 14.42
C LEU A 158 38.31 32.46 14.90
N GLY A 159 38.91 31.41 14.32
CA GLY A 159 40.29 31.00 14.59
C GLY A 159 41.31 32.09 14.25
N GLU A 160 41.09 32.80 13.14
CA GLU A 160 41.91 33.96 12.77
C GLU A 160 41.71 35.14 13.75
N ILE A 161 40.46 35.44 14.12
CA ILE A 161 40.14 36.54 15.04
C ILE A 161 40.70 36.28 16.44
N PHE A 162 40.62 35.04 16.93
CA PHE A 162 41.09 34.64 18.26
C PHE A 162 42.55 34.17 18.29
N ALA A 163 43.33 34.34 17.22
CA ALA A 163 44.70 33.83 17.13
C ALA A 163 45.61 34.25 18.32
N ALA A 164 45.36 35.40 18.94
CA ALA A 164 46.10 35.90 20.10
C ALA A 164 45.64 35.32 21.47
N ARG A 165 44.54 34.55 21.49
CA ARG A 165 43.90 33.98 22.69
C ARG A 165 43.73 32.48 22.54
N GLY A 166 44.75 31.74 22.99
CA GLY A 166 44.82 30.28 22.84
C GLY A 166 43.68 29.53 23.54
N ASP A 167 43.12 30.09 24.62
CA ASP A 167 41.94 29.57 25.32
C ASP A 167 40.70 29.53 24.41
N PHE A 168 40.45 30.61 23.66
CA PHE A 168 39.33 30.64 22.71
C PHE A 168 39.59 29.74 21.49
N VAL A 169 40.83 29.68 20.98
CA VAL A 169 41.19 28.76 19.89
C VAL A 169 40.99 27.30 20.30
N GLN A 170 41.32 26.93 21.54
CA GLN A 170 41.08 25.58 22.05
C GLN A 170 39.58 25.25 22.09
N THR A 171 38.73 26.21 22.49
CA THR A 171 37.28 26.05 22.42
C THR A 171 36.78 25.82 20.99
N LEU A 172 37.30 26.56 20.01
CA LEU A 172 36.93 26.36 18.59
C LEU A 172 37.34 24.97 18.07
N GLN A 173 38.52 24.48 18.43
CA GLN A 173 38.95 23.12 18.06
C GLN A 173 38.06 22.05 18.69
N PHE A 174 37.65 22.24 19.93
CA PHE A 174 36.70 21.35 20.60
C PHE A 174 35.32 21.36 19.93
N MET A 175 34.85 22.53 19.48
CA MET A 175 33.63 22.64 18.68
C MET A 175 33.75 21.84 17.38
N GLN A 176 34.89 21.91 16.69
CA GLN A 176 35.11 21.17 15.46
C GLN A 176 35.06 19.65 15.69
N GLN A 177 35.69 19.15 16.76
CA GLN A 177 35.61 17.73 17.13
C GLN A 177 34.17 17.27 17.42
N MET A 178 33.37 18.11 18.08
CA MET A 178 31.96 17.82 18.33
C MET A 178 31.13 17.78 17.03
N SER A 179 31.44 18.65 16.07
CA SER A 179 30.85 18.60 14.72
C SER A 179 31.16 17.30 14.00
N ASP A 180 32.42 16.87 14.00
CA ASP A 180 32.83 15.62 13.35
C ASP A 180 32.16 14.40 13.98
N ASN A 181 31.98 14.40 15.30
CA ASN A 181 31.21 13.37 16.00
C ASN A 181 29.75 13.37 15.56
N ILE A 182 29.11 14.53 15.45
CA ILE A 182 27.74 14.68 14.95
C ILE A 182 27.60 14.12 13.53
N ILE A 183 28.49 14.53 12.61
CA ILE A 183 28.49 14.08 11.22
C ILE A 183 28.67 12.56 11.16
N LYS A 184 29.59 12.00 11.95
CA LYS A 184 29.83 10.56 12.00
C LYS A 184 28.61 9.77 12.50
N GLN A 185 27.86 10.30 13.47
CA GLN A 185 26.61 9.65 13.92
C GLN A 185 25.52 9.72 12.86
N LEU A 186 25.37 10.87 12.17
CA LEU A 186 24.40 11.03 11.08
C LEU A 186 24.69 10.11 9.89
N LEU A 187 25.96 10.02 9.48
CA LEU A 187 26.40 9.12 8.40
C LEU A 187 26.39 7.64 8.81
N GLY A 188 26.27 7.34 10.11
CA GLY A 188 26.09 5.98 10.61
C GLY A 188 24.67 5.45 10.40
N LEU A 189 23.69 6.31 10.13
CA LEU A 189 22.34 5.90 9.74
C LEU A 189 22.39 5.07 8.44
N PRO A 190 21.43 4.15 8.22
CA PRO A 190 21.31 3.44 6.96
C PRO A 190 21.33 4.42 5.79
N ASP A 191 22.00 4.05 4.71
CA ASP A 191 22.06 4.87 3.50
C ASP A 191 20.67 4.90 2.84
N TRP A 192 19.88 5.89 3.25
CA TRP A 192 18.50 6.06 2.80
C TRP A 192 18.41 6.40 1.31
N GLU A 193 19.48 6.93 0.70
CA GLU A 193 19.55 7.19 -0.74
C GLU A 193 19.55 5.88 -1.53
N LYS A 194 20.20 4.82 -1.03
CA LYS A 194 20.12 3.47 -1.60
C LYS A 194 18.81 2.76 -1.29
N ALA A 195 18.17 3.12 -0.17
CA ALA A 195 16.85 2.65 0.22
C ALA A 195 15.71 3.37 -0.52
N LYS A 196 16.03 4.45 -1.25
CA LYS A 196 15.14 5.24 -2.11
C LYS A 196 14.74 4.45 -3.36
N VAL A 197 14.15 3.28 -3.14
CA VAL A 197 13.17 2.79 -4.08
C VAL A 197 12.06 3.80 -4.11
N ASP A 198 11.63 4.12 -5.31
CA ASP A 198 10.48 4.96 -5.52
C ASP A 198 9.22 4.18 -5.10
N LEU A 199 8.97 4.12 -3.78
CA LEU A 199 7.75 3.56 -3.20
C LEU A 199 6.53 4.31 -3.73
N ALA A 200 6.70 5.59 -4.08
CA ALA A 200 5.68 6.36 -4.79
C ALA A 200 5.46 5.82 -6.21
N ALA A 201 6.50 5.40 -6.95
CA ALA A 201 6.30 4.72 -8.24
C ALA A 201 5.56 3.37 -8.10
N ILE A 202 5.84 2.59 -7.04
CA ILE A 202 5.08 1.36 -6.74
C ILE A 202 3.62 1.71 -6.43
N ALA A 203 3.39 2.75 -5.63
CA ALA A 203 2.05 3.23 -5.29
C ALA A 203 1.30 3.73 -6.54
N ASP A 204 1.95 4.53 -7.39
CA ASP A 204 1.42 5.05 -8.66
C ASP A 204 1.03 3.90 -9.60
N GLN A 205 1.92 2.93 -9.79
CA GLN A 205 1.63 1.77 -10.65
C GLN A 205 0.48 0.93 -10.09
N THR A 206 0.45 0.71 -8.78
CA THR A 206 -0.62 -0.07 -8.13
C THR A 206 -1.96 0.65 -8.24
N ALA A 207 -1.99 1.95 -7.96
CA ALA A 207 -3.20 2.77 -8.08
C ALA A 207 -3.70 2.84 -9.53
N TYR A 208 -2.79 2.94 -10.50
CA TYR A 208 -3.14 2.94 -11.92
C TYR A 208 -3.77 1.61 -12.34
N VAL A 209 -3.15 0.47 -11.99
CA VAL A 209 -3.70 -0.86 -12.31
C VAL A 209 -5.05 -1.06 -11.63
N GLU A 210 -5.17 -0.69 -10.36
CA GLU A 210 -6.41 -0.83 -9.59
C GLU A 210 -7.54 0.03 -10.15
N TYR A 211 -7.25 1.25 -10.59
CA TYR A 211 -8.24 2.13 -11.22
C TYR A 211 -8.92 1.45 -12.43
N TYR A 212 -8.13 0.84 -13.32
CA TYR A 212 -8.68 0.13 -14.48
C TYR A 212 -9.37 -1.17 -14.09
N ARG A 213 -8.84 -1.93 -13.13
CA ARG A 213 -9.49 -3.14 -12.60
C ARG A 213 -10.87 -2.79 -12.05
N TRP A 214 -10.93 -1.85 -11.12
CA TRP A 214 -12.15 -1.41 -10.46
C TRP A 214 -13.19 -0.89 -11.47
N LEU A 215 -12.77 -0.03 -12.40
CA LEU A 215 -13.67 0.55 -13.39
C LEU A 215 -14.21 -0.50 -14.37
N THR A 216 -13.34 -1.40 -14.85
CA THR A 216 -13.73 -2.46 -15.79
C THR A 216 -14.80 -3.36 -15.18
N TYR A 217 -14.60 -3.78 -13.94
CA TYR A 217 -15.56 -4.62 -13.23
C TYR A 217 -16.87 -3.89 -12.94
N LEU A 218 -16.79 -2.62 -12.54
CA LEU A 218 -17.97 -1.81 -12.32
C LEU A 218 -18.84 -1.78 -13.58
N LEU A 219 -18.22 -1.59 -14.75
CA LEU A 219 -18.93 -1.57 -16.03
C LEU A 219 -19.51 -2.94 -16.40
N ILE A 220 -18.80 -4.04 -16.13
CA ILE A 220 -19.31 -5.41 -16.35
C ILE A 220 -20.52 -5.69 -15.46
N LEU A 221 -20.45 -5.36 -14.17
CA LEU A 221 -21.57 -5.55 -13.24
C LEU A 221 -22.81 -4.71 -13.61
N ILE A 222 -22.60 -3.48 -14.10
CA ILE A 222 -23.69 -2.64 -14.63
C ILE A 222 -24.30 -3.28 -15.88
N LEU A 223 -23.47 -3.81 -16.79
CA LEU A 223 -23.94 -4.51 -17.98
C LEU A 223 -24.78 -5.74 -17.61
N ASP A 224 -24.30 -6.55 -16.66
CA ASP A 224 -25.00 -7.73 -16.16
C ASP A 224 -26.35 -7.35 -15.52
N LEU A 225 -26.41 -6.27 -14.74
CA LEU A 225 -27.65 -5.75 -14.18
C LEU A 225 -28.66 -5.35 -15.27
N VAL A 226 -28.21 -4.62 -16.31
CA VAL A 226 -29.06 -4.21 -17.43
C VAL A 226 -29.62 -5.42 -18.16
N ILE A 227 -28.80 -6.46 -18.36
CA ILE A 227 -29.22 -7.69 -19.04
C ILE A 227 -30.20 -8.50 -18.17
N CYS A 228 -29.94 -8.64 -16.86
CA CYS A 228 -30.87 -9.28 -15.92
C CYS A 228 -32.23 -8.53 -15.91
N LEU A 229 -32.24 -7.19 -15.96
CA LEU A 229 -33.49 -6.40 -16.08
C LEU A 229 -34.20 -6.59 -17.42
N ALA A 230 -33.46 -6.60 -18.53
CA ALA A 230 -34.01 -6.83 -19.86
C ALA A 230 -34.63 -8.22 -20.01
N ALA A 231 -34.01 -9.24 -19.42
CA ALA A 231 -34.54 -10.60 -19.36
C ALA A 231 -35.87 -10.65 -18.57
N CYS A 232 -35.96 -9.99 -17.42
CA CYS A 232 -37.20 -9.86 -16.65
C CYS A 232 -38.33 -9.18 -17.45
N LEU A 233 -38.01 -8.12 -18.20
CA LEU A 233 -38.98 -7.46 -19.08
C LEU A 233 -39.41 -8.37 -20.25
N GLY A 234 -38.49 -9.15 -20.81
CA GLY A 234 -38.76 -10.13 -21.86
C GLY A 234 -39.76 -11.19 -21.41
N LEU A 235 -39.57 -11.72 -20.20
CA LEU A 235 -40.50 -12.67 -19.57
C LEU A 235 -41.89 -12.04 -19.35
N ALA A 236 -41.95 -10.77 -18.90
CA ALA A 236 -43.21 -10.08 -18.67
C ALA A 236 -44.03 -9.81 -19.95
N LYS A 237 -43.35 -9.58 -21.09
CA LYS A 237 -44.00 -9.23 -22.37
C LYS A 237 -44.39 -10.44 -23.24
N GLN A 238 -43.95 -11.66 -22.88
CA GLN A 238 -44.27 -12.92 -23.60
C GLN A 238 -44.04 -12.88 -25.13
N SER A 239 -43.13 -12.04 -25.64
CA SER A 239 -42.85 -11.94 -27.07
C SER A 239 -41.87 -13.02 -27.51
N ARG A 240 -42.24 -13.82 -28.53
CA ARG A 240 -41.43 -14.96 -29.00
C ARG A 240 -40.07 -14.52 -29.57
N TRP A 241 -40.05 -13.48 -30.41
CA TRP A 241 -38.80 -12.95 -30.98
C TRP A 241 -37.88 -12.37 -29.90
N LEU A 242 -38.46 -11.68 -28.92
CA LEU A 242 -37.73 -11.11 -27.80
C LEU A 242 -37.15 -12.22 -26.89
N LEU A 243 -37.89 -13.31 -26.68
CA LEU A 243 -37.42 -14.46 -25.90
C LEU A 243 -36.24 -15.17 -26.56
N THR A 244 -36.27 -15.38 -27.88
CA THR A 244 -35.16 -16.03 -28.61
C THR A 244 -33.90 -15.16 -28.59
N THR A 245 -34.02 -13.85 -28.81
CA THR A 245 -32.86 -12.95 -28.73
C THR A 245 -32.31 -12.85 -27.31
N MET A 246 -33.18 -12.77 -26.29
CA MET A 246 -32.76 -12.77 -24.88
C MET A 246 -32.08 -14.07 -24.46
N MET A 247 -32.47 -15.22 -25.02
CA MET A 247 -31.82 -16.50 -24.73
C MET A 247 -30.37 -16.54 -25.25
N VAL A 248 -30.15 -16.10 -26.49
CA VAL A 248 -28.79 -16.04 -27.08
C VAL A 248 -27.94 -15.02 -26.32
N CYS A 249 -28.47 -13.82 -26.06
CA CYS A 249 -27.79 -12.82 -25.25
C CYS A 249 -27.50 -13.32 -23.83
N GLY A 250 -28.43 -14.06 -23.21
CA GLY A 250 -28.27 -14.62 -21.87
C GLY A 250 -27.15 -15.65 -21.78
N VAL A 251 -27.01 -16.55 -22.76
CA VAL A 251 -25.89 -17.51 -22.81
C VAL A 251 -24.55 -16.79 -23.02
N LEU A 252 -24.51 -15.78 -23.91
CA LEU A 252 -23.29 -14.98 -24.11
C LEU A 252 -22.90 -14.23 -22.83
N THR A 253 -23.87 -13.63 -22.16
CA THR A 253 -23.66 -12.92 -20.88
C THR A 253 -23.16 -13.88 -19.82
N LEU A 254 -23.77 -15.07 -19.70
CA LEU A 254 -23.31 -16.10 -18.78
C LEU A 254 -21.82 -16.46 -19.01
N ILE A 255 -21.41 -16.67 -20.26
CA ILE A 255 -20.01 -16.95 -20.60
C ILE A 255 -19.11 -15.79 -20.19
N LEU A 256 -19.50 -14.56 -20.50
CA LEU A 256 -18.75 -13.36 -20.15
C LEU A 256 -18.64 -13.16 -18.63
N SER A 257 -19.73 -13.35 -17.87
CA SER A 257 -19.74 -13.20 -16.41
C SER A 257 -18.89 -14.28 -15.72
N TRP A 258 -18.85 -15.51 -16.23
CA TRP A 258 -17.95 -16.54 -15.69
C TRP A 258 -16.49 -16.27 -16.04
N ALA A 259 -16.22 -15.80 -17.27
CA ALA A 259 -14.88 -15.42 -17.69
C ALA A 259 -14.35 -14.23 -16.89
N SER A 260 -15.20 -13.21 -16.66
CA SER A 260 -14.88 -12.10 -15.77
C SER A 260 -14.66 -12.64 -14.37
N LEU A 261 -15.59 -13.39 -13.77
CA LEU A 261 -15.44 -13.95 -12.41
C LEU A 261 -14.10 -14.68 -12.19
N GLY A 262 -13.64 -15.46 -13.17
CA GLY A 262 -12.35 -16.15 -13.09
C GLY A 262 -11.14 -15.20 -13.09
N ALA A 263 -11.10 -14.25 -14.03
CA ALA A 263 -10.09 -13.20 -14.03
C ALA A 263 -10.19 -12.34 -12.75
N ASP A 264 -11.42 -12.20 -12.26
CA ASP A 264 -11.77 -11.27 -11.23
C ASP A 264 -11.30 -11.75 -9.87
N VAL A 265 -11.62 -13.01 -9.56
CA VAL A 265 -11.14 -13.70 -8.37
C VAL A 265 -9.61 -13.79 -8.39
N ALA A 266 -9.00 -14.14 -9.53
CA ALA A 266 -7.54 -14.25 -9.61
C ALA A 266 -6.84 -12.91 -9.33
N THR A 267 -7.33 -11.83 -9.93
CA THR A 267 -6.75 -10.49 -9.70
C THR A 267 -7.08 -9.95 -8.31
N ALA A 268 -8.30 -10.15 -7.80
CA ALA A 268 -8.68 -9.72 -6.46
C ALA A 268 -7.91 -10.47 -5.35
N VAL A 269 -7.64 -11.77 -5.51
CA VAL A 269 -6.78 -12.53 -4.60
C VAL A 269 -5.35 -12.00 -4.66
N GLY A 270 -4.78 -11.82 -5.85
CA GLY A 270 -3.42 -11.28 -5.99
C GLY A 270 -3.27 -9.87 -5.40
N THR A 271 -4.24 -9.00 -5.64
CA THR A 271 -4.30 -7.66 -5.02
C THR A 271 -4.45 -7.75 -3.50
N SER A 272 -5.26 -8.69 -3.00
CA SER A 272 -5.44 -8.90 -1.56
C SER A 272 -4.16 -9.42 -0.89
N ASP A 273 -3.41 -10.30 -1.55
CA ASP A 273 -2.10 -10.73 -1.07
C ASP A 273 -1.13 -9.56 -0.99
N PHE A 274 -1.15 -8.64 -1.96
CA PHE A 274 -0.32 -7.45 -1.91
C PHE A 274 -0.73 -6.51 -0.78
N CYS A 275 -2.03 -6.37 -0.51
CA CYS A 275 -2.53 -5.61 0.63
C CYS A 275 -2.12 -6.24 1.96
N VAL A 276 -2.27 -7.55 2.12
CA VAL A 276 -2.12 -8.23 3.42
C VAL A 276 -0.67 -8.62 3.72
N ALA A 277 0.12 -9.03 2.72
CA ALA A 277 1.48 -9.54 2.89
C ALA A 277 2.46 -9.08 1.76
N PRO A 278 2.74 -7.76 1.64
CA PRO A 278 3.62 -7.19 0.61
C PRO A 278 5.12 -7.35 0.91
N ASP A 279 5.51 -7.75 2.12
CA ASP A 279 6.87 -7.57 2.65
C ASP A 279 7.96 -8.12 1.71
N LYS A 280 7.84 -9.38 1.27
CA LYS A 280 8.85 -10.02 0.40
C LYS A 280 9.00 -9.29 -0.94
N PHE A 281 7.92 -8.78 -1.49
CA PHE A 281 7.96 -8.02 -2.74
C PHE A 281 8.67 -6.68 -2.55
N LEU A 282 8.32 -5.92 -1.50
CA LEU A 282 8.94 -4.63 -1.21
C LEU A 282 10.42 -4.76 -0.84
N MET A 283 10.81 -5.82 -0.13
CA MET A 283 12.20 -6.14 0.19
C MET A 283 13.02 -6.41 -1.07
N ASN A 284 12.49 -7.23 -1.99
CA ASN A 284 13.15 -7.52 -3.25
C ASN A 284 13.31 -6.25 -4.11
N GLN A 285 12.27 -5.40 -4.16
CA GLN A 285 12.35 -4.11 -4.85
C GLN A 285 13.38 -3.16 -4.23
N THR A 286 13.54 -3.18 -2.90
CA THR A 286 14.52 -2.39 -2.13
C THR A 286 15.91 -2.99 -2.06
N LYS A 287 16.18 -4.06 -2.83
CA LYS A 287 17.48 -4.76 -2.89
C LYS A 287 18.01 -5.11 -1.49
N ASP A 288 17.10 -5.43 -0.57
CA ASP A 288 17.39 -5.73 0.83
C ASP A 288 18.13 -4.61 1.59
N VAL A 289 18.11 -3.36 1.11
CA VAL A 289 18.72 -2.21 1.79
C VAL A 289 17.93 -1.85 3.06
N ILE A 290 16.61 -1.97 3.00
CA ILE A 290 15.73 -1.86 4.15
C ILE A 290 15.55 -3.27 4.72
N SER A 291 15.71 -3.48 6.02
CA SER A 291 15.45 -4.78 6.65
C SER A 291 13.95 -5.07 6.73
N SER A 292 13.56 -6.36 6.72
CA SER A 292 12.15 -6.79 6.83
C SER A 292 11.43 -6.17 8.02
N ASP A 293 12.12 -5.98 9.14
CA ASP A 293 11.55 -5.39 10.36
C ASP A 293 11.15 -3.91 10.18
N ILE A 294 11.85 -3.17 9.33
CA ILE A 294 11.57 -1.75 9.05
C ILE A 294 10.37 -1.63 8.11
N VAL A 295 10.34 -2.45 7.05
CA VAL A 295 9.20 -2.51 6.12
C VAL A 295 7.93 -2.86 6.89
N HIS A 296 7.98 -3.91 7.71
CA HIS A 296 6.86 -4.34 8.52
C HIS A 296 6.46 -3.28 9.57
N TYR A 297 7.41 -2.62 10.22
CA TYR A 297 7.12 -1.53 11.17
C TYR A 297 6.37 -0.36 10.53
N TYR A 298 6.80 0.10 9.35
CA TYR A 298 6.15 1.25 8.69
C TYR A 298 4.84 0.91 7.98
N LEU A 299 4.69 -0.32 7.46
CA LEU A 299 3.46 -0.72 6.78
C LEU A 299 2.31 -0.95 7.74
N TYR A 300 2.53 -1.73 8.81
CA TYR A 300 1.45 -2.09 9.75
C TYR A 300 1.31 -1.06 10.87
N CYS A 301 2.41 -0.43 11.27
CA CYS A 301 2.49 0.59 12.32
C CYS A 301 1.72 0.27 13.62
N SER A 302 1.73 -1.00 14.04
CA SER A 302 1.00 -1.40 15.24
C SER A 302 1.66 -0.85 16.52
N GLN A 303 0.83 -0.52 17.52
CA GLN A 303 1.30 -0.02 18.82
C GLN A 303 2.12 -1.04 19.61
N THR A 304 1.96 -2.34 19.33
CA THR A 304 2.70 -3.41 20.03
C THR A 304 4.07 -3.66 19.44
N LEU A 305 4.34 -3.19 18.22
CA LEU A 305 5.65 -3.38 17.61
C LEU A 305 6.68 -2.41 18.22
N PRO A 306 7.85 -2.93 18.65
CA PRO A 306 8.95 -2.08 19.05
C PRO A 306 9.48 -1.34 17.82
N ASN A 307 9.83 -0.06 17.99
CA ASN A 307 10.47 0.70 16.91
C ASN A 307 11.85 0.06 16.64
N PRO A 308 12.12 -0.46 15.43
CA PRO A 308 13.38 -1.14 15.12
C PRO A 308 14.58 -0.19 15.23
N PHE A 309 14.33 1.10 15.05
CA PHE A 309 15.35 2.12 15.24
C PHE A 309 15.60 2.44 16.70
N GLN A 310 14.67 2.17 17.63
CA GLN A 310 14.69 2.69 19.00
C GLN A 310 16.07 2.60 19.65
N GLN A 311 16.75 1.46 19.62
CA GLN A 311 18.05 1.33 20.27
C GLN A 311 19.18 2.08 19.55
N PHE A 312 19.17 2.04 18.21
CA PHE A 312 20.16 2.71 17.38
C PHE A 312 19.99 4.24 17.35
N VAL A 313 18.75 4.69 17.19
CA VAL A 313 18.28 6.08 17.26
C VAL A 313 18.53 6.64 18.64
N LEU A 314 18.13 5.96 19.73
CA LEU A 314 18.36 6.48 21.08
C LEU A 314 19.85 6.69 21.35
N GLN A 315 20.74 5.80 20.91
CA GLN A 315 22.17 5.96 21.12
C GLN A 315 22.76 7.10 20.26
N SER A 316 22.44 7.13 18.96
CA SER A 316 22.96 8.13 18.02
C SER A 316 22.43 9.54 18.33
N LEU A 317 21.13 9.65 18.63
CA LEU A 317 20.49 10.91 19.04
C LEU A 317 20.99 11.40 20.39
N THR A 318 21.23 10.51 21.36
CA THR A 318 21.78 10.95 22.66
C THR A 318 23.16 11.56 22.49
N VAL A 319 24.03 10.96 21.67
CA VAL A 319 25.36 11.51 21.37
C VAL A 319 25.25 12.82 20.62
N PHE A 320 24.38 12.89 19.61
CA PHE A 320 24.13 14.11 18.84
C PHE A 320 23.62 15.25 19.74
N GLN A 321 22.58 14.99 20.53
CA GLN A 321 21.97 15.98 21.42
C GLN A 321 22.98 16.48 22.46
N ARG A 322 23.74 15.58 23.08
CA ARG A 322 24.79 15.97 24.04
C ARG A 322 25.87 16.84 23.38
N SER A 323 26.27 16.49 22.16
CA SER A 323 27.26 17.26 21.39
C SER A 323 26.73 18.66 21.07
N LEU A 324 25.49 18.77 20.58
CA LEU A 324 24.82 20.05 20.32
C LEU A 324 24.71 20.92 21.57
N THR A 325 24.19 20.40 22.68
CA THR A 325 24.02 21.19 23.91
C THR A 325 25.37 21.67 24.43
N THR A 326 26.41 20.83 24.33
CA THR A 326 27.76 21.23 24.71
C THR A 326 28.27 22.37 23.83
N MET A 327 28.04 22.29 22.52
CA MET A 327 28.43 23.33 21.56
C MET A 327 27.69 24.65 21.80
N GLN A 328 26.40 24.60 22.10
CA GLN A 328 25.60 25.77 22.47
C GLN A 328 26.16 26.47 23.73
N ILE A 329 26.52 25.70 24.76
CA ILE A 329 27.14 26.25 25.99
C ILE A 329 28.47 26.96 25.67
N GLN A 330 29.31 26.36 24.81
CA GLN A 330 30.58 26.98 24.43
C GLN A 330 30.39 28.28 23.65
N ILE A 331 29.43 28.33 22.72
CA ILE A 331 29.12 29.54 21.95
C ILE A 331 28.54 30.63 22.85
N GLN A 332 27.66 30.28 23.79
CA GLN A 332 27.14 31.24 24.76
C GLN A 332 28.26 31.82 25.64
N GLY A 333 29.22 30.99 26.05
CA GLY A 333 30.43 31.44 26.74
C GLY A 333 31.28 32.40 25.89
N LEU A 334 31.54 32.07 24.62
CA LEU A 334 32.28 32.93 23.71
C LEU A 334 31.54 34.26 23.43
N LEU A 335 30.22 34.24 23.31
CA LEU A 335 29.41 35.46 23.19
C LEU A 335 29.55 36.36 24.42
N GLN A 336 29.56 35.77 25.62
CA GLN A 336 29.66 36.53 26.87
C GLN A 336 31.07 37.09 27.13
N PHE A 337 32.12 36.32 26.84
CA PHE A 337 33.49 36.63 27.25
C PHE A 337 34.41 37.07 26.11
N ALA A 338 34.19 36.62 24.87
CA ALA A 338 35.05 36.96 23.73
C ALA A 338 34.55 38.19 22.96
N VAL A 339 33.24 38.38 22.79
CA VAL A 339 32.68 39.52 22.04
C VAL A 339 33.08 40.90 22.61
N PRO A 340 33.13 41.12 23.94
CA PRO A 340 33.61 42.39 24.49
C PRO A 340 35.07 42.71 24.12
N LEU A 341 35.88 41.69 23.82
CA LEU A 341 37.29 41.81 23.44
C LEU A 341 37.47 41.82 21.92
N PHE A 342 36.61 41.11 21.19
CA PHE A 342 36.65 40.91 19.74
C PHE A 342 35.25 41.13 19.14
N PRO A 343 34.81 42.39 18.99
CA PRO A 343 33.45 42.68 18.53
C PRO A 343 33.16 42.16 17.11
N THR A 344 34.19 42.00 16.28
CA THR A 344 34.06 41.42 14.92
C THR A 344 33.67 39.96 14.92
N ALA A 345 33.86 39.22 16.03
CA ALA A 345 33.49 37.81 16.17
C ALA A 345 31.98 37.58 16.38
N GLU A 346 31.23 38.62 16.79
CA GLU A 346 29.82 38.49 17.16
C GLU A 346 28.98 37.91 16.03
N ARG A 347 29.20 38.36 14.79
CA ARG A 347 28.45 37.89 13.62
C ARG A 347 28.63 36.38 13.42
N ASP A 348 29.87 35.89 13.40
CA ASP A 348 30.16 34.48 13.17
C ASP A 348 29.64 33.61 14.33
N LEU A 349 29.75 34.07 15.59
CA LEU A 349 29.21 33.36 16.75
C LEU A 349 27.68 33.25 16.72
N LEU A 350 26.97 34.33 16.33
CA LEU A 350 25.52 34.29 16.15
C LEU A 350 25.09 33.39 14.98
N SER A 351 25.85 33.38 13.88
CA SER A 351 25.61 32.45 12.77
C SER A 351 25.79 31.00 13.19
N ILE A 352 26.81 30.68 14.01
CA ILE A 352 26.96 29.34 14.59
C ILE A 352 25.79 29.01 15.52
N GLN A 353 25.37 29.93 16.39
CA GLN A 353 24.20 29.71 17.25
C GLN A 353 22.95 29.38 16.44
N HIS A 354 22.73 30.09 15.33
CA HIS A 354 21.61 29.81 14.43
C HIS A 354 21.71 28.42 13.78
N LEU A 355 22.90 28.02 13.31
CA LEU A 355 23.15 26.67 12.77
C LEU A 355 22.86 25.58 13.81
N LEU A 356 23.29 25.78 15.06
CA LEU A 356 23.05 24.85 16.16
C LEU A 356 21.55 24.73 16.49
N ASN A 357 20.83 25.86 16.54
CA ASN A 357 19.38 25.86 16.78
C ASN A 357 18.61 25.17 15.65
N ASN A 358 19.00 25.39 14.38
CA ASN A 358 18.41 24.69 13.25
C ASN A 358 18.69 23.18 13.33
N SER A 359 19.91 22.80 13.72
CA SER A 359 20.30 21.38 13.91
C SER A 359 19.51 20.70 15.03
N GLU A 360 19.21 21.41 16.11
CA GLU A 360 18.34 20.94 17.21
C GLU A 360 16.90 20.72 16.73
N ALA A 361 16.35 21.67 15.96
CA ALA A 361 15.03 21.53 15.35
C ALA A 361 14.96 20.33 14.39
N SER A 362 15.97 20.16 13.53
CA SER A 362 16.09 19.00 12.64
C SER A 362 16.19 17.69 13.40
N LEU A 363 16.90 17.65 14.54
CA LEU A 363 16.97 16.45 15.40
C LEU A 363 15.59 16.05 15.95
N HIS A 364 14.80 17.02 16.41
CA HIS A 364 13.45 16.76 16.90
C HIS A 364 12.52 16.27 15.78
N GLN A 365 12.61 16.86 14.59
CA GLN A 365 11.86 16.42 13.43
C GLN A 365 12.28 15.02 12.95
N LEU A 366 13.58 14.72 12.94
CA LEU A 366 14.10 13.40 12.59
C LEU A 366 13.56 12.31 13.53
N THR A 367 13.52 12.60 14.83
CA THR A 367 12.95 11.69 15.83
C THR A 367 11.47 11.42 15.58
N ALA A 368 10.71 12.45 15.16
CA ALA A 368 9.30 12.31 14.84
C ALA A 368 9.06 11.51 13.55
N LEU A 369 9.89 11.69 12.51
CA LEU A 369 9.80 10.94 11.24
C LEU A 369 10.16 9.46 11.42
N LEU A 370 11.05 9.14 12.35
CA LEU A 370 11.45 7.76 12.64
C LEU A 370 10.44 6.99 13.50
N ASP A 371 9.38 7.65 13.98
CA ASP A 371 8.25 7.00 14.66
C ASP A 371 7.06 6.92 13.70
N CYS A 372 6.70 5.69 13.29
CA CYS A 372 5.57 5.48 12.38
C CYS A 372 4.25 6.08 12.93
N ARG A 373 4.12 6.17 14.26
CA ARG A 373 2.92 6.67 14.95
C ARG A 373 2.78 8.19 14.85
N GLY A 374 3.89 8.90 14.58
CA GLY A 374 3.88 10.34 14.32
C GLY A 374 3.37 10.70 12.94
N LEU A 375 3.56 9.79 11.97
CA LEU A 375 3.18 9.96 10.56
C LEU A 375 1.70 9.69 10.30
N ASN A 376 1.11 8.84 11.15
CA ASN A 376 -0.23 8.32 11.04
C ASN A 376 -1.21 9.04 11.99
N LYS A 377 -1.07 10.36 12.19
CA LYS A 377 -1.95 11.17 13.07
C LYS A 377 -2.93 12.05 12.33
#